data_AF-A0A359LWD4-F1
#
_entry.id   AF-A0A359LWD4-F1
#
_cell.length_a   1.000
_cell.length_b   1.000
_cell.length_c   1.000
_cell.angle_alpha   90.00
_cell.angle_beta   90.00
_cell.angle_gamma   90.00
#
_symmetry.space_group_name_H-M   'P 1'
#
loop_
_entity.id
_entity.type
_entity.pdbx_description
1 polymer ?
#
loop_
_entity_poly.entity_id
_entity_poly.type
_entity_poly.pdbx_seq_one_letter_code
_entity_poly.pdbx_strand_id
1 'polypeptide(L)'
;MRQEGERGFALLLVFAMAAAVAILLYSELPRAMFESQRAKEQLLVERGEQYQRAIGLFVKKFQRYPAALKDLEETNNIRFLRKRFKDPMTGKDEWR
;
A
#
# COMPACT_ATOMS: atom_id res chain seq x y z
N MET A 1 -52.23 -27.42 30.00
CA MET A 1 -50.95 -27.54 29.27
C MET A 1 -50.41 -26.13 29.06
N ARG A 2 -49.35 -25.73 29.76
CA ARG A 2 -48.82 -24.36 29.78
C ARG A 2 -47.60 -24.26 28.88
N GLN A 3 -47.76 -23.66 27.71
CA GLN A 3 -46.67 -23.25 26.79
C GLN A 3 -46.16 -21.84 27.15
N GLU A 4 -45.71 -21.63 28.39
CA GLU A 4 -45.21 -20.31 28.84
C GLU A 4 -43.66 -20.23 28.85
N GLY A 5 -42.95 -21.35 28.65
CA GLY A 5 -41.48 -21.41 28.66
C GLY A 5 -40.81 -21.14 27.31
N GLU A 6 -41.52 -21.25 26.18
CA GLU A 6 -40.92 -21.16 24.83
C GLU A 6 -40.81 -19.71 24.31
N ARG A 7 -41.52 -18.75 24.93
CA ARG A 7 -41.57 -17.35 24.46
C ARG A 7 -40.34 -16.52 24.81
N GLY A 8 -39.61 -16.85 25.88
CA GLY A 8 -38.39 -16.14 26.27
C GLY A 8 -37.14 -16.62 25.50
N PHE A 9 -37.12 -17.88 25.11
CA PHE A 9 -35.96 -18.51 24.46
C PHE A 9 -35.83 -18.11 22.99
N ALA A 10 -36.95 -17.91 22.30
CA ALA A 10 -36.94 -17.48 20.90
C ALA A 10 -36.23 -16.12 20.72
N LEU A 11 -36.46 -15.18 21.64
CA LEU A 11 -35.84 -13.85 21.61
C LEU A 11 -34.33 -13.91 21.91
N LEU A 12 -33.92 -14.76 22.85
CA LEU A 12 -32.51 -15.05 23.11
C LEU A 12 -31.80 -15.68 21.90
N LEU A 13 -32.47 -16.62 21.22
CA LEU A 13 -31.93 -17.28 20.04
C LEU A 13 -31.78 -16.29 18.87
N VAL A 14 -32.75 -15.40 18.67
CA VAL A 14 -32.65 -14.30 17.70
C VAL A 14 -31.49 -13.37 18.03
N PHE A 15 -31.32 -13.00 19.30
CA PHE A 15 -30.23 -12.13 19.73
C PHE A 15 -28.86 -12.79 19.57
N ALA A 16 -28.77 -14.08 19.90
CA ALA A 16 -27.56 -14.89 19.69
C ALA A 16 -27.21 -15.03 18.20
N MET A 17 -28.22 -15.27 17.34
CA MET A 17 -28.03 -15.28 15.89
C MET A 17 -27.59 -13.91 15.36
N ALA A 18 -28.22 -12.82 15.82
CA ALA A 18 -27.84 -11.46 15.42
C ALA A 18 -26.40 -11.13 15.85
N ALA A 19 -26.00 -11.51 17.07
CA ALA A 19 -24.63 -11.35 17.56
C ALA A 19 -23.64 -12.18 16.74
N ALA A 20 -23.97 -13.43 16.41
CA ALA A 20 -23.13 -14.28 15.57
C ALA A 20 -22.93 -13.68 14.17
N VAL A 21 -24.00 -13.17 13.55
CA VAL A 21 -23.92 -12.47 12.25
C VAL A 21 -23.07 -11.19 12.35
N ALA A 22 -23.23 -10.41 13.40
CA ALA A 22 -22.43 -9.20 13.62
C ALA A 22 -20.93 -9.50 13.79
N ILE A 23 -20.58 -10.57 14.52
CA ILE A 23 -19.18 -11.02 14.70
C ILE A 23 -18.59 -11.50 13.37
N LEU A 24 -19.37 -12.27 12.58
CA LEU A 24 -18.93 -12.76 11.27
C LEU A 24 -18.64 -11.59 10.32
N LEU A 25 -19.51 -10.59 10.25
CA LEU A 25 -19.30 -9.39 9.41
C LEU A 25 -18.09 -8.55 9.85
N TYR A 26 -17.77 -8.53 11.15
CA TYR A 26 -16.61 -7.80 11.66
C TYR A 26 -15.27 -8.47 11.30
N SER A 27 -15.28 -9.78 11.07
CA SER A 27 -14.05 -10.57 10.84
C SER A 27 -13.34 -10.28 9.50
N GLU A 28 -13.98 -9.59 8.57
CA GLU A 28 -13.42 -9.30 7.23
C GLU A 28 -12.71 -7.95 7.13
N LEU A 29 -12.78 -7.12 8.18
CA LEU A 29 -12.21 -5.76 8.18
C LEU A 29 -10.69 -5.64 8.01
N PRO A 30 -9.82 -6.56 8.50
CA PRO A 30 -8.39 -6.28 8.55
C PRO A 30 -7.62 -6.78 7.32
N ARG A 31 -8.24 -7.04 6.15
CA ARG A 31 -7.46 -7.45 4.96
C ARG A 31 -7.20 -6.29 4.00
N ALA A 32 -8.22 -5.48 3.73
CA ALA A 32 -8.12 -4.38 2.76
C ALA A 32 -7.03 -3.35 3.11
N MET A 33 -6.84 -3.04 4.40
CA MET A 33 -5.81 -2.10 4.83
C MET A 33 -4.39 -2.64 4.61
N PHE A 34 -4.16 -3.92 4.91
CA PHE A 34 -2.85 -4.55 4.74
C PHE A 34 -2.49 -4.79 3.27
N GLU A 35 -3.48 -5.10 2.43
CA GLU A 35 -3.27 -5.21 0.98
C GLU A 35 -2.88 -3.88 0.36
N SER A 36 -3.54 -2.78 0.76
CA SER A 36 -3.20 -1.44 0.28
C SER A 36 -1.79 -1.00 0.70
N GLN A 37 -1.37 -1.36 1.91
CA GLN A 37 -0.04 -1.06 2.42
C GLN A 37 1.04 -1.86 1.69
N ARG A 38 0.83 -3.17 1.49
CA ARG A 38 1.75 -4.02 0.71
C ARG A 38 1.90 -3.55 -0.73
N ALA A 39 0.82 -3.11 -1.37
CA ALA A 39 0.88 -2.58 -2.72
C ALA A 39 1.78 -1.32 -2.81
N LYS A 40 1.71 -0.43 -1.81
CA LYS A 40 2.59 0.75 -1.72
C LYS A 40 4.05 0.37 -1.49
N GLU A 41 4.31 -0.61 -0.62
CA GLU A 41 5.66 -1.13 -0.37
C GLU A 41 6.27 -1.72 -1.63
N GLN A 42 5.50 -2.51 -2.38
CA GLN A 42 5.96 -3.10 -3.62
C GLN A 42 6.28 -2.04 -4.69
N LEU A 43 5.42 -1.03 -4.83
CA LEU A 43 5.70 0.11 -5.69
C LEU A 43 6.97 0.87 -5.26
N LEU A 44 7.22 1.01 -3.96
CA LEU A 44 8.39 1.69 -3.44
C LEU A 44 9.68 0.94 -3.82
N VAL A 45 9.69 -0.40 -3.70
CA VAL A 45 10.81 -1.24 -4.16
C VAL A 45 11.04 -1.07 -5.66
N GLU A 46 9.98 -1.21 -6.47
CA GLU A 46 10.08 -1.05 -7.93
C GLU A 46 10.62 0.33 -8.34
N ARG A 47 10.19 1.39 -7.65
CA ARG A 47 10.71 2.75 -7.91
C ARG A 47 12.18 2.85 -7.51
N GLY A 48 12.55 2.30 -6.34
CA GLY A 48 13.93 2.26 -5.85
C GLY A 48 14.88 1.58 -6.84
N GLU A 49 14.49 0.43 -7.39
CA GLU A 49 15.28 -0.30 -8.39
C GLU A 49 15.49 0.53 -9.68
N GLN A 50 14.48 1.29 -10.11
CA GLN A 50 14.61 2.17 -11.27
C GLN A 50 15.58 3.31 -11.02
N TYR A 51 15.53 3.93 -9.83
CA TYR A 51 16.49 4.96 -9.44
C TYR A 51 17.91 4.40 -9.33
N GLN A 52 18.09 3.23 -8.70
CA GLN A 52 19.39 2.56 -8.61
C GLN A 52 19.97 2.28 -10.00
N ARG A 53 19.16 1.76 -10.93
CA ARG A 53 19.59 1.51 -12.32
C ARG A 53 19.99 2.80 -13.02
N ALA A 54 19.20 3.87 -12.86
CA ALA A 54 19.50 5.18 -13.45
C ALA A 54 20.82 5.76 -12.92
N ILE A 55 21.06 5.67 -11.61
CA ILE A 55 22.32 6.10 -10.98
C ILE A 55 23.49 5.27 -11.52
N GLY A 56 23.34 3.95 -11.63
CA GLY A 56 24.39 3.09 -12.18
C GLY A 56 24.76 3.46 -13.62
N LEU A 57 23.78 3.77 -14.47
CA LEU A 57 24.02 4.24 -15.84
C LEU A 57 24.67 5.63 -15.87
N PHE A 58 24.29 6.52 -14.96
CA PHE A 58 24.87 7.85 -14.82
C PHE A 58 26.35 7.77 -14.42
N VAL A 59 26.66 7.00 -13.38
CA VAL A 59 28.04 6.79 -12.89
C VAL A 59 28.89 6.14 -13.97
N LYS A 60 28.36 5.15 -14.69
CA LYS A 60 29.07 4.52 -15.81
C LYS A 60 29.46 5.54 -16.89
N LYS A 61 28.60 6.53 -17.16
CA LYS A 61 28.82 7.53 -18.21
C LYS A 61 29.71 8.71 -17.76
N PHE A 62 29.50 9.21 -16.56
CA PHE A 62 30.14 10.44 -16.08
C PHE A 62 31.21 10.23 -15.03
N GLN A 63 31.43 8.99 -14.57
CA GLN A 63 32.40 8.61 -13.53
C GLN A 63 32.23 9.42 -12.21
N ARG A 64 31.03 9.98 -11.99
CA ARG A 64 30.65 10.72 -10.79
C ARG A 64 29.23 10.37 -10.39
N TYR A 65 28.91 10.56 -9.11
CA TYR A 65 27.53 10.45 -8.64
C TYR A 65 26.72 11.69 -9.00
N PRO A 66 25.40 11.53 -9.25
CA PRO A 66 24.50 12.67 -9.43
C PRO A 66 24.39 13.46 -8.12
N ALA A 67 24.39 14.78 -8.19
CA ALA A 67 24.24 15.66 -7.02
C ALA A 67 22.77 15.85 -6.64
N ALA A 68 21.87 15.72 -7.63
CA ALA A 68 20.44 15.80 -7.45
C ALA A 68 19.70 14.82 -8.37
N LEU A 69 18.45 14.47 -8.04
CA LEU A 69 17.60 13.67 -8.93
C LEU A 69 17.43 14.31 -10.33
N LYS A 70 17.48 15.64 -10.42
CA LYS A 70 17.38 16.38 -11.68
C LYS A 70 18.48 16.00 -12.68
N ASP A 71 19.67 15.64 -12.18
CA ASP A 71 20.80 15.20 -13.03
C ASP A 71 20.46 13.90 -13.76
N LEU A 72 19.60 13.05 -13.19
CA LEU A 72 19.16 11.82 -13.83
C LEU A 72 18.02 12.04 -14.85
N GLU A 73 17.30 13.16 -14.75
CA GLU A 73 16.24 13.55 -15.69
C GLU A 73 16.83 14.13 -16.97
N GLU A 74 17.80 15.03 -16.83
CA GLU A 74 18.41 15.72 -17.95
C GLU A 74 19.86 16.13 -17.62
N THR A 75 20.82 15.32 -18.06
CA THR A 75 22.24 15.72 -18.06
C THR A 75 22.80 15.58 -19.47
N ASN A 76 23.34 16.67 -20.02
CA ASN A 76 23.92 16.69 -21.38
C ASN A 76 22.95 16.12 -22.44
N ASN A 77 21.65 16.45 -22.33
CA ASN A 77 20.58 15.96 -23.21
C ASN A 77 20.40 14.43 -23.19
N ILE A 78 20.86 13.77 -22.11
CA ILE A 78 20.67 12.34 -21.87
C ILE A 78 19.79 12.16 -20.64
N ARG A 79 18.77 11.31 -20.80
CA ARG A 79 17.79 10.99 -19.77
C ARG A 79 17.99 9.57 -19.27
N PHE A 80 18.26 9.43 -17.97
CA PHE A 80 18.45 8.13 -17.32
C PHE A 80 17.17 7.61 -16.66
N LEU A 81 16.22 8.50 -16.35
CA LEU A 81 14.88 8.16 -15.85
C LEU A 81 13.80 8.51 -16.86
N ARG A 82 12.92 7.56 -17.22
CA ARG A 82 11.81 7.81 -18.16
C ARG A 82 10.78 8.81 -17.65
N LYS A 83 10.56 8.85 -16.34
CA LYS A 83 9.69 9.80 -15.65
C LYS A 83 10.11 9.92 -14.19
N ARG A 84 9.82 11.07 -13.58
CA ARG A 84 9.97 11.24 -12.14
C ARG A 84 8.82 10.52 -11.44
N PHE A 85 9.15 9.75 -10.41
CA PHE A 85 8.15 9.04 -9.62
C PHE A 85 7.93 9.76 -8.31
N LYS A 86 6.65 9.94 -7.94
CA LYS A 86 6.26 10.35 -6.58
C LYS A 86 6.54 9.23 -5.61
N ASP A 87 6.89 9.59 -4.39
CA ASP A 87 7.01 8.65 -3.29
C ASP A 87 5.64 7.99 -3.02
N PRO A 88 5.51 6.64 -3.11
CA PRO A 88 4.26 5.93 -2.84
C PRO A 88 3.76 6.04 -1.39
N MET A 89 4.65 6.38 -0.45
CA MET A 89 4.33 6.51 0.98
C MET A 89 3.81 7.91 1.33
N THR A 90 4.48 8.96 0.84
CA THR A 90 4.13 10.35 1.18
C THR A 90 3.37 11.09 0.08
N GLY A 91 3.36 10.57 -1.16
CA GLY A 91 2.76 11.21 -2.33
C GLY A 91 3.52 12.43 -2.85
N LYS A 92 4.69 12.75 -2.29
CA LYS A 92 5.51 13.92 -2.65
C LYS A 92 6.47 13.61 -3.79
N ASP A 93 6.86 14.65 -4.53
CA ASP A 93 7.85 14.58 -5.62
C ASP A 93 9.32 14.61 -5.13
N GLU A 94 9.52 14.94 -3.86
CA GLU A 94 10.83 14.95 -3.21
C GLU A 94 11.04 13.67 -2.40
N TRP A 95 12.05 12.91 -2.81
CA TRP A 95 12.58 11.79 -2.06
C TRP A 95 13.68 12.38 -1.15
N ARG A 96 13.50 12.27 0.17
CA ARG A 96 14.50 12.68 1.17
C ARG A 96 15.50 11.57 1.41
#